data_AF-X1QL04-F1
#
_entry.id   AF-X1QL04-F1
#
_cell.length_a   1.000
_cell.length_b   1.000
_cell.length_c   1.000
_cell.angle_alpha   90.00
_cell.angle_beta   90.00
_cell.angle_gamma   90.00
#
_symmetry.space_group_name_H-M   'P 1'
#
loop_
_entity.id
_entity.type
_entity.pdbx_description
1 polymer ?
#
loop_
_entity_poly.entity_id
_entity_poly.type
_entity_poly.pdbx_seq_one_letter_code
_entity_poly.pdbx_strand_id
1 'polypeptide(L)'
;GTYTSFRDYLGNDRAIIHQILTKKEDSYKKELIDLETDTYTLKPLERIGCPLGFATAIPEGYYFKVAPRSGLALWEGISIVNSPGTIDSGYRNEWMAIVINLSNKDVVLKRGDRICQIILGKIYDFEVVETDTLPDSERGLGGFGSTGKN
;
A
#
# COMPACT_ATOMS: atom_id res chain seq x y z
N GLY A 1 2.79 -19.93 -7.59
CA GLY A 1 2.25 -18.94 -6.65
C GLY A 1 1.11 -19.58 -5.88
N THR A 2 1.05 -19.37 -4.58
CA THR A 2 -0.09 -19.74 -3.73
C THR A 2 -1.22 -18.73 -3.94
N TYR A 3 -2.41 -19.21 -4.27
CA TYR A 3 -3.62 -18.39 -4.37
C TYR A 3 -4.39 -18.55 -3.05
N THR A 4 -4.61 -17.44 -2.34
CA THR A 4 -5.33 -17.47 -1.05
C THR A 4 -6.75 -16.93 -1.23
N SER A 5 -7.72 -17.67 -0.69
CA SER A 5 -9.13 -17.30 -0.76
C SER A 5 -9.46 -16.22 0.28
N PHE A 6 -10.35 -15.29 -0.08
CA PHE A 6 -10.75 -14.18 0.81
C PHE A 6 -11.38 -14.65 2.13
N ARG A 7 -12.02 -15.83 2.15
CA ARG A 7 -12.65 -16.40 3.35
C ARG A 7 -11.67 -16.66 4.49
N ASP A 8 -10.39 -16.88 4.18
CA ASP A 8 -9.37 -17.25 5.16
C ASP A 8 -8.83 -16.04 5.96
N TYR A 9 -9.14 -14.80 5.53
CA TYR A 9 -8.60 -13.57 6.12
C TYR A 9 -9.56 -12.82 7.07
N LEU A 10 -10.84 -13.19 7.13
CA LEU A 10 -11.88 -12.44 7.86
C LEU A 10 -11.83 -12.56 9.40
N GLY A 11 -10.78 -13.15 9.98
CA GLY A 11 -10.68 -13.40 11.42
C GLY A 11 -9.94 -12.35 12.25
N ASN A 12 -9.26 -11.37 11.64
CA ASN A 12 -8.51 -10.34 12.36
C ASN A 12 -8.42 -9.05 11.53
N ASP A 13 -8.84 -7.91 12.08
CA ASP A 13 -8.84 -6.57 11.45
C ASP A 13 -7.45 -6.03 11.08
N ARG A 14 -6.39 -6.85 11.24
CA ARG A 14 -5.01 -6.55 10.88
C ARG A 14 -4.34 -7.82 10.35
N ALA A 15 -4.36 -8.00 9.03
CA ALA A 15 -3.52 -8.99 8.38
C ALA A 15 -2.08 -8.45 8.29
N ILE A 16 -1.18 -8.95 9.14
CA ILE A 16 0.26 -8.75 8.98
C ILE A 16 0.73 -9.81 7.99
N ILE A 17 0.91 -9.42 6.74
CA ILE A 17 1.34 -10.36 5.70
C ILE A 17 2.85 -10.48 5.75
N HIS A 18 3.30 -11.74 5.84
CA HIS A 18 4.68 -12.15 5.85
C HIS A 18 4.95 -12.78 4.49
N GLN A 19 5.71 -12.12 3.63
CA GLN A 19 6.66 -12.69 2.67
C GLN A 19 6.90 -11.73 1.50
N ILE A 20 8.16 -11.67 1.07
CA ILE A 20 8.56 -11.14 -0.22
C ILE A 20 8.90 -12.38 -1.06
N LEU A 21 8.10 -12.70 -2.06
CA LEU A 21 8.42 -13.75 -3.03
C LEU A 21 8.77 -13.11 -4.37
N THR A 22 9.70 -13.73 -5.08
CA THR A 22 10.13 -13.33 -6.42
C THR A 22 9.35 -14.16 -7.45
N LYS A 23 8.82 -13.51 -8.49
CA LYS A 23 8.18 -14.21 -9.61
C LYS A 23 9.09 -14.12 -10.84
N LYS A 24 9.43 -15.30 -11.38
CA LYS A 24 10.06 -15.47 -12.70
C LYS A 24 9.12 -15.00 -13.82
N GLU A 25 9.78 -14.50 -14.85
CA GLU A 25 9.34 -13.86 -16.11
C GLU A 25 7.93 -14.14 -16.65
N ASP A 26 7.26 -13.06 -17.11
CA ASP A 26 6.62 -12.99 -18.43
C ASP A 26 6.37 -11.54 -18.94
N SER A 27 7.04 -11.23 -20.05
CA SER A 27 6.72 -10.39 -21.24
C SER A 27 5.90 -9.07 -21.24
N TYR A 28 5.80 -8.30 -20.16
CA TYR A 28 5.41 -6.86 -20.24
C TYR A 28 6.31 -5.99 -19.33
N LYS A 29 7.62 -5.95 -19.59
CA LYS A 29 8.58 -5.39 -18.62
C LYS A 29 8.81 -3.88 -18.79
N LYS A 30 8.18 -3.07 -17.93
CA LYS A 30 8.98 -2.10 -17.17
C LYS A 30 9.90 -2.95 -16.29
N GLU A 31 11.21 -2.78 -16.39
CA GLU A 31 12.17 -3.60 -15.66
C GLU A 31 11.92 -3.49 -14.15
N LEU A 32 11.29 -4.52 -13.59
CA LEU A 32 11.33 -4.78 -12.16
C LEU A 32 12.68 -5.43 -11.89
N ILE A 33 13.42 -4.87 -10.93
CA ILE A 33 14.72 -5.41 -10.54
C ILE A 33 14.48 -6.79 -9.92
N ASP A 34 14.94 -7.85 -10.59
CA ASP A 34 14.98 -9.19 -10.00
C ASP A 34 16.24 -9.27 -9.15
N LEU A 35 16.06 -9.50 -7.85
CA LEU A 35 17.16 -9.58 -6.90
C LEU A 35 17.49 -11.04 -6.66
N GLU A 36 18.63 -11.48 -7.20
CA GLU A 36 19.21 -12.80 -6.93
C GLU A 36 19.70 -12.94 -5.46
N THR A 37 19.66 -11.86 -4.68
CA THR A 37 20.16 -11.77 -3.30
C THR A 37 19.01 -11.70 -2.28
N ASP A 38 19.23 -12.24 -1.08
CA ASP A 38 18.25 -12.19 0.03
C ASP A 38 18.08 -10.80 0.64
N THR A 39 18.92 -9.83 0.23
CA THR A 39 18.86 -8.45 0.71
C THR A 39 18.95 -7.44 -0.44
N TYR A 40 18.39 -6.26 -0.21
CA TYR A 40 18.51 -5.08 -1.08
C TYR A 40 18.92 -3.86 -0.28
N THR A 41 19.93 -3.12 -0.74
CA THR A 41 20.28 -1.84 -0.15
C THR A 41 19.56 -0.72 -0.88
N LEU A 42 18.54 -0.15 -0.25
CA LEU A 42 17.75 0.96 -0.74
C LEU A 42 18.41 2.29 -0.36
N LYS A 43 18.93 3.02 -1.33
CA LYS A 43 19.60 4.31 -1.12
C LYS A 43 18.62 5.43 -0.78
N PRO A 44 19.08 6.55 -0.19
CA PRO A 44 18.26 7.74 -0.01
C PRO A 44 17.53 8.16 -1.29
N LEU A 45 16.23 8.40 -1.17
CA LEU A 45 15.28 8.76 -2.24
C LEU A 45 15.11 7.70 -3.35
N GLU A 46 15.70 6.52 -3.19
CA GLU A 46 15.46 5.40 -4.06
C GLU A 46 14.11 4.75 -3.75
N ARG A 47 13.46 4.20 -4.79
CA ARG A 47 12.21 3.46 -4.67
C ARG A 47 12.27 2.17 -5.46
N ILE A 48 11.65 1.13 -4.92
CA ILE A 48 11.53 -0.17 -5.56
C ILE A 48 10.12 -0.71 -5.42
N GLY A 49 9.70 -1.54 -6.37
CA GLY A 49 8.50 -2.37 -6.22
C GLY A 49 8.86 -3.66 -5.50
N CYS A 50 8.29 -3.87 -4.31
CA CYS A 50 8.43 -5.10 -3.55
C CYS A 50 7.17 -5.97 -3.71
N PRO A 51 7.26 -7.14 -4.37
CA PRO A 51 6.16 -8.09 -4.41
C PRO A 51 5.85 -8.64 -3.03
N LEU A 52 4.55 -8.80 -2.73
CA LEU A 52 4.06 -9.34 -1.46
C LEU A 52 3.85 -10.86 -1.49
N GLY A 53 4.10 -11.53 -2.62
CA GLY A 53 4.06 -12.99 -2.73
C GLY A 53 2.68 -13.60 -2.92
N PHE A 54 1.63 -12.80 -3.08
CA PHE A 54 0.28 -13.29 -3.31
C PHE A 54 -0.52 -12.40 -4.27
N ALA A 55 -1.54 -13.00 -4.85
CA ALA A 55 -2.59 -12.33 -5.61
C ALA A 55 -3.93 -12.88 -5.14
N THR A 56 -4.99 -12.08 -5.20
CA THR A 56 -6.33 -12.51 -4.83
C THR A 56 -7.38 -11.79 -5.67
N ALA A 57 -8.55 -12.41 -5.80
CA ALA A 57 -9.74 -11.77 -6.35
C ALA A 57 -10.50 -11.12 -5.19
N ILE A 58 -10.39 -9.80 -5.07
CA ILE A 58 -11.11 -9.04 -4.04
C ILE A 58 -12.61 -9.01 -4.43
N PRO A 59 -13.53 -9.32 -3.49
CA PRO A 59 -14.96 -9.22 -3.76
C PRO A 59 -15.39 -7.81 -4.17
N GLU A 60 -16.42 -7.71 -4.99
CA GLU A 60 -17.05 -6.43 -5.32
C GLU A 60 -17.56 -5.73 -4.05
N GLY A 61 -17.50 -4.39 -4.03
CA GLY A 61 -17.80 -3.59 -2.84
C GLY A 61 -16.66 -3.50 -1.82
N TYR A 62 -15.48 -4.07 -2.10
CA TYR A 62 -14.30 -3.99 -1.25
C TYR A 62 -13.06 -3.59 -2.02
N TYR A 63 -12.10 -3.03 -1.28
CA TYR A 63 -10.77 -2.70 -1.77
C TYR A 63 -9.76 -2.83 -0.63
N PHE A 64 -8.47 -2.85 -0.95
CA PHE A 64 -7.42 -2.87 0.05
C PHE A 64 -6.47 -1.70 -0.10
N LYS A 65 -5.85 -1.30 1.00
CA LYS A 65 -4.81 -0.28 1.06
C LYS A 65 -3.49 -0.89 1.54
N VAL A 66 -2.42 -0.63 0.81
CA VAL A 66 -1.04 -0.84 1.23
C VAL A 66 -0.57 0.41 1.95
N ALA A 67 -0.30 0.31 3.26
CA ALA A 67 0.08 1.43 4.12
C ALA A 67 1.47 1.23 4.75
N PRO A 68 2.19 2.33 5.04
CA PRO A 68 3.44 2.29 5.80
C PRO A 68 3.24 1.73 7.21
N ARG A 69 4.29 1.12 7.76
CA ARG A 69 4.37 0.78 9.20
C ARG A 69 5.01 1.94 9.94
N SER A 70 4.37 2.43 11.00
CA SER A 70 4.85 3.61 11.75
C SER A 70 6.28 3.47 12.28
N GLY A 71 6.66 2.28 12.76
CA GLY A 71 8.03 2.02 13.24
C GLY A 71 9.09 2.17 12.15
N LEU A 72 8.84 1.61 10.96
CA LEU A 72 9.77 1.73 9.83
C LEU A 72 9.84 3.18 9.31
N ALA A 73 8.70 3.87 9.29
CA ALA A 73 8.64 5.28 8.91
C ALA A 73 9.43 6.18 9.88
N LEU A 74 9.28 5.97 11.20
CA LEU A 74 9.94 6.79 12.22
C LEU A 74 11.44 6.50 12.34
N TRP A 75 11.82 5.22 12.37
CA TRP A 75 13.18 4.82 12.74
C TRP A 75 14.11 4.58 11.55
N GLU A 76 13.56 4.21 10.40
CA GLU A 76 14.34 3.88 9.20
C GLU A 76 14.03 4.81 8.02
N GLY A 77 13.04 5.70 8.13
CA GLY A 77 12.59 6.57 7.05
C GLY A 77 11.96 5.81 5.88
N ILE A 78 11.50 4.59 6.09
CA ILE A 78 10.86 3.78 5.06
C ILE A 78 9.38 4.12 4.95
N SER A 79 8.92 4.40 3.73
CA SER A 79 7.52 4.69 3.42
C SER A 79 7.06 3.97 2.15
N ILE A 80 5.78 4.15 1.81
CA ILE A 80 5.17 3.67 0.57
C ILE A 80 4.89 4.88 -0.31
N VAL A 81 5.42 4.91 -1.53
CA VAL A 81 5.40 6.08 -2.43
C VAL A 81 3.97 6.54 -2.72
N ASN A 82 3.08 5.59 -3.02
CA ASN A 82 1.69 5.85 -3.32
C ASN A 82 0.79 5.73 -2.08
N SER A 83 1.33 5.93 -0.87
CA SER A 83 0.59 5.70 0.37
C SER A 83 -0.66 6.58 0.51
N PRO A 84 -1.81 6.00 0.90
CA PRO A 84 -2.08 4.57 0.90
C PRO A 84 -2.28 4.04 -0.52
N GLY A 85 -1.57 2.97 -0.89
CA GLY A 85 -1.69 2.37 -2.23
C GLY A 85 -2.96 1.54 -2.35
N THR A 86 -3.83 1.83 -3.30
CA THR A 86 -5.11 1.11 -3.49
C THR A 86 -4.94 -0.14 -4.35
N ILE A 87 -5.56 -1.24 -3.91
CA ILE A 87 -5.77 -2.46 -4.71
C ILE A 87 -7.27 -2.68 -4.89
N ASP A 88 -7.73 -2.61 -6.13
CA ASP A 88 -9.16 -2.65 -6.49
C ASP A 88 -9.67 -4.07 -6.77
N SER A 89 -10.99 -4.24 -6.74
CA SER A 89 -11.69 -5.51 -7.03
C SER A 89 -11.42 -6.10 -8.41
N GLY A 90 -11.00 -5.28 -9.37
CA GLY A 90 -10.58 -5.73 -10.71
C GLY A 90 -9.13 -6.23 -10.80
N TYR A 91 -8.29 -5.97 -9.80
CA TYR A 91 -6.87 -6.32 -9.86
C TYR A 91 -6.64 -7.83 -9.66
N ARG A 92 -5.80 -8.43 -10.51
CA ARG A 92 -5.52 -9.89 -10.49
C ARG A 92 -4.03 -10.23 -10.43
N ASN A 93 -3.17 -9.23 -10.60
CA ASN A 93 -1.73 -9.44 -10.52
C ASN A 93 -1.28 -9.56 -9.06
N GLU A 94 -0.01 -9.91 -8.90
CA GLU A 94 0.63 -9.97 -7.59
C GLU A 94 0.60 -8.59 -6.93
N TRP A 95 0.27 -8.56 -5.64
CA TRP A 95 0.22 -7.31 -4.90
C TRP A 95 1.63 -6.81 -4.64
N MET A 96 1.81 -5.49 -4.73
CA MET A 96 3.11 -4.84 -4.63
C MET A 96 3.07 -3.70 -3.62
N ALA A 97 4.15 -3.54 -2.86
CA ALA A 97 4.43 -2.33 -2.10
C ALA A 97 5.49 -1.51 -2.86
N ILE A 98 5.20 -0.24 -3.16
CA ILE A 98 6.20 0.65 -3.77
C ILE A 98 6.97 1.33 -2.63
N VAL A 99 8.05 0.69 -2.18
CA VAL A 99 8.84 1.12 -1.03
C VAL A 99 9.77 2.26 -1.42
N ILE A 100 9.87 3.28 -0.59
CA ILE A 100 10.83 4.39 -0.73
C ILE A 100 11.59 4.61 0.57
N ASN A 101 12.87 4.94 0.44
CA ASN A 101 13.70 5.41 1.53
C ASN A 101 13.72 6.95 1.54
N LEU A 102 13.08 7.54 2.55
CA LEU A 102 13.05 8.99 2.79
C LEU A 102 14.11 9.43 3.81
N SER A 103 14.91 8.50 4.34
CA SER A 103 16.04 8.84 5.22
C SER A 103 17.25 9.34 4.43
N ASN A 104 18.26 9.81 5.16
CA ASN A 104 19.56 10.19 4.61
C ASN A 104 20.62 9.07 4.73
N LYS A 105 20.21 7.83 4.99
CA LYS A 105 21.08 6.66 5.14
C LYS A 105 20.60 5.54 4.23
N ASP A 106 21.51 4.66 3.85
CA ASP A 106 21.14 3.42 3.17
C ASP A 106 20.32 2.52 4.12
N VAL A 107 19.25 1.91 3.61
CA VAL A 107 18.42 0.96 4.35
C VAL A 107 18.50 -0.40 3.69
N VAL A 108 18.78 -1.44 4.47
CA VAL A 108 18.86 -2.82 3.97
C VAL A 108 17.52 -3.51 4.18
N LEU A 109 16.82 -3.77 3.10
CA LEU A 109 15.62 -4.60 3.07
C LEU A 109 16.04 -6.07 2.92
N LYS A 110 15.36 -6.98 3.62
CA LYS A 110 15.60 -8.42 3.55
C LYS A 110 14.34 -9.15 3.10
N ARG A 111 14.54 -10.27 2.41
CA ARG A 111 13.44 -11.16 2.06
C ARG A 111 12.68 -11.59 3.32
N GLY A 112 11.36 -11.42 3.30
CA GLY A 112 10.49 -11.74 4.43
C GLY A 112 10.30 -10.59 5.43
N ASP A 113 10.95 -9.45 5.23
CA ASP A 113 10.69 -8.26 6.05
C ASP A 113 9.23 -7.80 5.92
N ARG A 114 8.69 -7.41 7.06
CA ARG A 114 7.36 -6.80 7.14
C ARG A 114 7.48 -5.32 6.77
N ILE A 115 7.49 -4.99 5.49
CA ILE A 115 7.74 -3.63 4.98
C ILE A 115 6.49 -2.73 4.93
N CYS A 116 5.30 -3.30 4.91
CA CYS A 116 4.02 -2.59 4.85
C CYS A 116 2.97 -3.28 5.71
N GLN A 117 1.77 -2.71 5.75
CA GLN A 117 0.57 -3.34 6.31
C GLN A 117 -0.60 -3.16 5.35
N ILE A 118 -1.55 -4.10 5.41
CA ILE A 118 -2.73 -4.13 4.55
C ILE A 118 -3.96 -3.74 5.36
N ILE A 119 -4.77 -2.82 4.82
CA ILE A 119 -6.01 -2.35 5.44
C ILE A 119 -7.16 -2.66 4.48
N LEU A 120 -8.21 -3.32 4.98
CA LEU A 120 -9.44 -3.55 4.23
C LEU A 120 -10.32 -2.30 4.25
N GLY A 121 -10.88 -1.94 3.10
CA GLY A 121 -11.89 -0.90 2.95
C GLY A 121 -13.16 -1.44 2.29
N LYS A 122 -14.30 -0.91 2.71
CA LYS A 122 -15.59 -1.12 2.05
C LYS A 122 -15.90 0.08 1.15
N ILE A 123 -16.34 -0.21 -0.06
CA ILE A 123 -16.91 0.78 -0.99
C ILE A 123 -18.40 0.88 -0.67
N TYR A 124 -18.90 2.10 -0.54
CA TYR A 124 -20.32 2.38 -0.45
C TYR A 124 -20.78 2.95 -1.77
N ASP A 125 -21.86 2.38 -2.30
CA ASP A 125 -22.52 2.93 -3.48
C ASP A 125 -23.31 4.17 -3.06
N PHE A 126 -23.11 5.27 -3.78
CA PHE A 126 -23.87 6.50 -3.60
C PHE A 126 -24.13 7.15 -4.95
N GLU A 127 -25.30 7.79 -5.05
CA GLU A 127 -25.64 8.64 -6.19
C GLU A 127 -25.02 10.02 -5.98
N VAL A 128 -24.35 10.53 -7.01
CA VAL A 128 -23.86 11.91 -7.04
C VAL A 128 -24.90 12.77 -7.72
N VAL A 129 -25.49 13.71 -6.98
CA VAL A 129 -26.49 14.66 -7.49
C VAL A 129 -25.86 16.05 -7.57
N GLU A 130 -25.87 16.65 -8.75
CA GLU A 130 -25.42 18.03 -8.96
C GLU A 130 -26.43 19.02 -8.37
N THR A 131 -25.95 20.11 -7.76
CA THR A 131 -26.80 21.11 -7.10
C THR A 131 -26.17 22.50 -7.17
N ASP A 132 -27.02 23.54 -7.23
CA ASP A 132 -26.60 24.94 -7.28
C ASP A 132 -26.11 25.46 -5.92
N THR A 133 -26.46 24.80 -4.81
CA THR A 133 -26.10 25.24 -3.44
C THR A 133 -25.71 24.08 -2.54
N LEU A 134 -24.73 24.32 -1.66
CA LEU A 134 -24.35 23.39 -0.59
C LEU A 134 -24.96 23.85 0.75
N PRO A 135 -25.37 22.92 1.63
CA PRO A 135 -25.87 23.28 2.95
C PRO A 135 -24.77 23.91 3.81
N ASP A 136 -25.18 24.81 4.72
CA ASP A 136 -24.26 25.41 5.70
C ASP A 136 -23.66 24.34 6.63
N SER A 137 -22.42 24.57 7.07
CA SER A 137 -21.76 23.75 8.10
C SER A 137 -20.94 24.62 9.04
N GLU A 138 -20.71 24.16 10.27
CA GLU A 138 -19.90 24.90 11.26
C GLU A 138 -18.48 25.20 10.76
N ARG A 139 -17.94 24.33 9.89
CA ARG A 139 -16.62 24.54 9.27
C ARG A 139 -16.67 25.51 8.08
N GLY A 140 -17.83 25.63 7.42
CA GLY A 140 -18.02 26.44 6.21
C GLY A 140 -16.94 26.17 5.16
N LEU A 141 -16.38 27.24 4.60
CA LEU A 141 -15.28 27.20 3.61
C LEU A 141 -13.88 27.11 4.25
N GLY A 142 -13.77 26.88 5.56
CA GLY A 142 -12.50 26.83 6.28
C GLY A 142 -11.64 25.60 5.95
N GLY A 143 -10.44 25.82 5.41
CA GLY A 143 -9.43 24.79 5.13
C GLY A 143 -8.01 25.25 5.52
N PHE A 144 -7.02 24.35 5.38
CA PHE A 144 -5.59 24.67 5.52
C PHE A 144 -5.12 25.27 6.86
N GLY A 145 -5.50 24.66 7.99
CA GLY A 145 -5.00 25.07 9.32
C GLY A 145 -5.81 26.18 9.99
N SER A 146 -7.10 26.31 9.64
CA SER A 146 -8.05 27.26 10.22
C SER A 146 -8.34 27.05 11.72
N THR A 147 -7.80 26.00 12.35
CA THR A 147 -7.91 25.72 13.79
C THR A 147 -6.68 26.16 14.60
N GLY A 148 -5.74 26.91 13.99
CA GLY A 148 -4.56 27.43 14.66
C GLY A 148 -3.34 26.50 14.58
N LYS A 149 -2.15 27.12 14.48
CA LYS A 149 -0.85 26.48 14.65
C LYS A 149 -0.40 26.80 16.08
N ASN A 150 -0.23 25.78 16.92
CA ASN A 150 0.70 25.87 18.05
C ASN A 150 2.02 25.25 17.62
#